data_AF-A0A817RYF8-F1
#
_entry.id   AF-A0A817RYF8-F1
#
_cell.length_a   1.000
_cell.length_b   1.000
_cell.length_c   1.000
_cell.angle_alpha   90.00
_cell.angle_beta   90.00
_cell.angle_gamma   90.00
#
_symmetry.space_group_name_H-M   'P 1'
#
loop_
_entity.id
_entity.type
_entity.pdbx_description
1 polymer ?
#
loop_
_entity_poly.entity_id
_entity_poly.type
_entity_poly.pdbx_seq_one_letter_code
_entity_poly.pdbx_strand_id
1 'polypeptide(L)' 'AIMEATSALDKDSTCVIALKQRTESHYKLNHYEQAKIDNNDALALAR' A
#
# COMPACT_ATOMS: atom_id res chain seq x y z
N ALA A 1 -4.56 -10.29 -2.20
CA ALA A 1 -4.52 -8.86 -1.87
C ALA A 1 -3.08 -8.32 -1.87
N ILE A 2 -2.20 -8.65 -0.90
CA ILE A 2 -0.81 -8.11 -0.88
C ILE A 2 -0.06 -8.37 -2.19
N MET A 3 -0.07 -9.61 -2.69
CA MET A 3 0.63 -9.95 -3.94
C MET A 3 0.12 -9.15 -5.15
N GLU A 4 -1.19 -9.02 -5.31
CA GLU A 4 -1.77 -8.26 -6.43
C GLU A 4 -1.49 -6.76 -6.32
N ALA A 5 -1.58 -6.20 -5.11
CA ALA A 5 -1.23 -4.82 -4.85
C ALA A 5 0.26 -4.55 -5.11
N THR A 6 1.15 -5.48 -4.73
CA THR A 6 2.57 -5.40 -5.08
C THR A 6 2.78 -5.43 -6.59
N SER A 7 2.16 -6.36 -7.31
CA SER A 7 2.27 -6.39 -8.78
C SER A 7 1.70 -5.15 -9.48
N ALA A 8 0.71 -4.48 -8.87
CA ALA A 8 0.22 -3.20 -9.37
C ALA A 8 1.25 -2.08 -9.12
N LEU A 9 1.89 -2.07 -7.95
CA LEU A 9 2.92 -1.09 -7.59
C LEU A 9 4.23 -1.28 -8.36
N ASP A 10 4.53 -2.51 -8.78
CA ASP A 10 5.67 -2.78 -9.68
C ASP A 10 5.45 -2.16 -11.08
N LYS A 11 4.19 -2.01 -11.50
CA LYS A 11 3.82 -1.38 -12.79
C LYS A 11 3.66 0.14 -12.66
N ASP A 12 3.07 0.59 -11.55
CA ASP A 12 2.86 1.98 -11.21
C ASP A 12 2.97 2.16 -9.70
N SER A 13 4.13 2.63 -9.27
CA SER A 13 4.42 2.88 -7.85
C SER A 13 3.59 4.01 -7.24
N THR A 14 2.91 4.80 -8.07
CA THR A 14 2.04 5.91 -7.64
C THR A 14 0.56 5.51 -7.54
N CYS A 15 0.24 4.23 -7.77
CA CYS A 15 -1.13 3.73 -7.69
C CYS A 15 -1.65 3.74 -6.24
N VAL A 16 -2.34 4.82 -5.87
CA VAL A 16 -2.92 5.04 -4.54
C VAL A 16 -3.88 3.91 -4.12
N ILE A 17 -4.63 3.34 -5.08
CA ILE A 17 -5.54 2.22 -4.82
C ILE A 17 -4.76 0.98 -4.37
N ALA A 18 -3.62 0.69 -5.01
CA ALA A 18 -2.77 -0.44 -4.66
C ALA A 18 -2.10 -0.23 -3.29
N LEU A 19 -1.59 0.97 -3.01
CA LEU A 19 -1.06 1.32 -1.68
C LEU A 19 -2.12 1.09 -0.60
N LYS A 20 -3.34 1.62 -0.78
CA LYS A 20 -4.45 1.44 0.17
C LYS A 20 -4.80 -0.04 0.39
N GLN A 21 -4.92 -0.83 -0.67
CA GLN A 21 -5.21 -2.27 -0.55
C GLN A 21 -4.10 -3.02 0.21
N ARG A 22 -2.83 -2.66 -0.02
CA ARG A 22 -1.68 -3.28 0.65
C ARG A 22 -1.60 -2.86 2.12
N THR A 23 -1.87 -1.58 2.44
CA THR A 23 -2.03 -1.07 3.81
C THR A 23 -3.07 -1.87 4.59
N GLU A 24 -4.31 -1.99 4.07
CA GLU A 24 -5.40 -2.70 4.75
C GLU A 24 -5.06 -4.17 4.99
N SER A 25 -4.37 -4.80 4.03
CA SER A 25 -3.95 -6.19 4.13
C SER A 25 -2.86 -6.38 5.20
N HIS A 26 -1.86 -5.50 5.22
CA HIS A 26 -0.82 -5.51 6.25
C HIS A 26 -1.39 -5.25 7.64
N TYR A 27 -2.32 -4.30 7.78
CA TYR A 27 -2.99 -4.02 9.05
C TYR A 27 -3.74 -5.25 9.60
N LYS A 28 -4.52 -5.94 8.75
CA LYS A 28 -5.25 -7.17 9.13
C LYS A 28 -4.32 -8.31 9.58
N LEU A 29 -3.08 -8.32 9.11
CA LEU A 29 -2.06 -9.31 9.49
C LEU A 29 -1.18 -8.85 10.66
N ASN A 30 -1.51 -7.72 11.31
CA ASN A 30 -0.68 -7.10 12.35
C ASN A 30 0.71 -6.65 11.89
N HIS A 31 0.91 -6.48 10.58
CA HIS A 31 2.14 -5.95 9.97
C HIS A 31 2.10 -4.42 9.94
N TYR A 32 2.01 -3.81 11.12
CA TYR A 32 1.72 -2.37 11.25
C TYR A 32 2.78 -1.44 10.65
N GLU A 33 4.05 -1.84 10.68
CA GLU A 33 5.13 -1.05 10.09
C GLU A 33 5.02 -0.97 8.57
N GLN A 34 4.72 -2.09 7.90
CA GLN A 34 4.47 -2.12 6.46
C GLN A 34 3.21 -1.33 6.10
N ALA A 35 2.14 -1.47 6.88
CA ALA A 35 0.93 -0.68 6.68
C ALA A 35 1.18 0.83 6.78
N LYS A 36 2.01 1.25 7.74
CA LYS A 36 2.38 2.66 7.95
C LYS A 36 3.22 3.22 6.80
N ILE A 37 4.14 2.43 6.24
CA ILE A 37 4.91 2.81 5.05
C ILE A 37 3.96 3.08 3.89
N ASP A 38 3.12 2.10 3.53
CA ASP A 38 2.19 2.21 2.40
C ASP A 38 1.23 3.41 2.56
N ASN A 39 0.78 3.67 3.79
CA ASN A 39 -0.11 4.79 4.08
C ASN A 39 0.58 6.16 3.96
N ASN A 40 1.86 6.25 4.34
CA ASN A 40 2.64 7.47 4.17
C ASN A 40 2.92 7.77 2.69
N ASP A 41 3.23 6.74 1.90
CA ASP A 41 3.41 6.86 0.46
C ASP A 41 2.12 7.33 -0.20
N ALA A 42 0.97 6.76 0.19
CA ALA A 42 -0.34 7.17 -0.32
C ALA A 42 -0.66 8.64 0.01
N LEU A 43 -0.33 9.08 1.24
CA LEU A 43 -0.54 10.47 1.67
C LEU A 43 0.38 11.45 0.93
N ALA A 44 1.62 11.05 0.60
CA ALA A 44 2.55 11.87 -0.15
C ALA A 44 2.05 12.13 -1.59
N LEU A 45 1.31 11.19 -2.17
CA LEU A 45 0.74 11.29 -3.52
C LEU A 45 -0.60 12.05 -3.57
N ALA A 46 -1.25 12.24 -2.43
CA ALA A 46 -2.54 12.94 -2.33
C ALA A 46 -2.40 14.46 -2.05
N ARG A 47 -1.17 14.98 -2.02
CA ARG A 47 -0.84 16.40 -1.79
C ARG A 47 -0.42 17.08 -3.08
#